data_AF-A0A7Z9WTE8-F1
#
_entry.id   AF-A0A7Z9WTE8-F1
#
_cell.length_a   1.000
_cell.length_b   1.000
_cell.length_c   1.000
_cell.angle_alpha   90.00
_cell.angle_beta   90.00
_cell.angle_gamma   90.00
#
_symmetry.space_group_name_H-M   'P 1'
#
loop_
_entity.id
_entity.type
_entity.pdbx_description
1 polymer ?
#
loop_
_entity_poly.entity_id
_entity_poly.type
_entity_poly.pdbx_seq_one_letter_code
_entity_poly.pdbx_strand_id
1 'polypeptide(L)'
;MTIKYHCAVLAAEGLKQALTKWDVIQGKRKIDESFVKLILAAVIDPLTGESVLKGDKYRGCKIEGKKVKIMLNIPKDSLEAEAFEEQIREAFEGLDVDLEIEFAES
;
A
#
# COMPACT_ATOMS: atom_id res chain seq x y z
N MET A 1 -32.06 -10.98 3.55
CA MET A 1 -31.31 -11.96 4.38
C MET A 1 -29.88 -11.98 3.86
N THR A 2 -28.97 -11.13 4.37
CA THR A 2 -27.58 -11.08 3.83
C THR A 2 -26.57 -10.41 4.77
N ILE A 3 -26.82 -10.35 6.08
CA ILE A 3 -25.88 -9.70 7.02
C ILE A 3 -24.80 -10.69 7.52
N LYS A 4 -25.06 -12.01 7.48
CA LYS A 4 -24.14 -13.03 8.00
C LYS A 4 -22.95 -13.35 7.08
N TYR A 5 -23.06 -13.07 5.78
CA TYR A 5 -22.00 -13.36 4.81
C TYR A 5 -20.89 -12.29 4.81
N HIS A 6 -21.24 -11.03 5.01
CA HIS A 6 -20.30 -9.92 4.87
C HIS A 6 -19.22 -9.91 5.97
N CYS A 7 -19.60 -10.17 7.22
CA CYS A 7 -18.65 -10.21 8.33
C CYS A 7 -17.68 -11.39 8.25
N ALA A 8 -18.17 -12.55 7.79
CA ALA A 8 -17.34 -13.74 7.62
C ALA A 8 -16.33 -13.57 6.48
N VAL A 9 -16.74 -12.90 5.39
CA VAL A 9 -15.85 -12.58 4.26
C VAL A 9 -14.79 -11.57 4.67
N LEU A 10 -15.16 -10.47 5.34
CA LEU A 10 -14.21 -9.47 5.83
C LEU A 10 -13.22 -10.03 6.85
N ALA A 11 -13.67 -10.89 7.77
CA ALA A 11 -12.79 -11.54 8.74
C ALA A 11 -11.80 -12.50 8.06
N ALA A 12 -12.24 -13.22 7.02
CA ALA A 12 -11.37 -14.10 6.24
C ALA A 12 -10.34 -13.32 5.41
N GLU A 13 -10.72 -12.16 4.87
CA GLU A 13 -9.79 -11.26 4.17
C GLU A 13 -8.75 -10.67 5.12
N GLY A 14 -9.17 -10.17 6.29
CA GLY A 14 -8.24 -9.66 7.31
C GLY A 14 -7.26 -10.73 7.81
N LEU A 15 -7.73 -11.97 8.01
CA LEU A 15 -6.86 -13.09 8.40
C LEU A 15 -5.84 -13.43 7.30
N LYS A 16 -6.25 -13.42 6.03
CA LYS A 16 -5.34 -13.63 4.89
C LYS A 16 -4.28 -12.54 4.79
N GLN A 17 -4.66 -11.29 5.01
CA GLN A 17 -3.73 -10.16 5.02
C GLN A 17 -2.70 -10.29 6.16
N ALA A 18 -3.17 -10.63 7.37
CA ALA A 18 -2.30 -10.86 8.52
C ALA A 18 -1.32 -12.03 8.29
N LEU A 19 -1.79 -13.15 7.74
CA LEU A 19 -0.93 -14.29 7.38
C LEU A 19 0.09 -13.92 6.31
N THR A 20 -0.32 -13.19 5.28
CA THR A 20 0.58 -12.73 4.22
C THR A 20 1.66 -11.80 4.76
N LYS A 21 1.29 -10.87 5.66
CA LYS A 21 2.24 -9.97 6.35
C LYS A 21 3.20 -10.77 7.24
N TRP A 22 2.71 -11.78 7.95
CA TRP A 22 3.52 -12.67 8.79
C TRP A 22 4.52 -13.50 7.98
N ASP A 23 4.14 -14.06 6.84
CA ASP A 23 5.06 -14.81 5.96
C ASP A 23 6.18 -13.93 5.38
N VAL A 24 5.91 -12.64 5.12
CA VAL A 24 6.94 -11.68 4.70
C VAL A 24 7.92 -11.40 5.85
N ILE A 25 7.41 -11.15 7.07
CA ILE A 25 8.24 -10.93 8.26
C ILE A 25 9.13 -12.15 8.57
N GLN A 26 8.60 -13.36 8.37
CA GLN A 26 9.32 -14.62 8.58
C GLN A 26 10.28 -14.97 7.42
N GLY A 27 10.36 -14.15 6.36
CA GLY A 27 11.18 -14.41 5.18
C GLY A 27 10.70 -15.58 4.31
N LYS A 28 9.49 -16.10 4.57
CA LYS A 28 8.84 -17.18 3.80
C LYS A 28 8.25 -16.68 2.48
N ARG A 29 7.94 -15.39 2.40
CA ARG A 29 7.46 -14.71 1.20
C ARG A 29 8.33 -13.49 0.91
N LYS A 30 8.82 -13.38 -0.33
CA LYS A 30 9.51 -12.17 -0.79
C LYS A 30 8.50 -11.04 -0.92
N ILE A 31 8.93 -9.82 -0.65
CA ILE A 31 8.15 -8.64 -1.00
C ILE A 31 7.96 -8.66 -2.51
N ASP A 32 6.70 -8.66 -2.93
CA ASP A 32 6.28 -8.75 -4.31
C ASP A 32 5.28 -7.63 -4.62
N GLU A 33 5.07 -7.34 -5.90
CA GLU A 33 4.21 -6.24 -6.33
C GLU A 33 2.79 -6.35 -5.76
N SER A 34 2.27 -7.57 -5.59
CA SER A 34 0.95 -7.81 -4.98
C SER A 34 0.93 -7.42 -3.52
N PHE A 35 2.04 -7.63 -2.79
CA PHE A 35 2.14 -7.21 -1.39
C PHE A 35 2.19 -5.68 -1.27
N VAL A 36 2.99 -5.02 -2.12
CA VAL A 36 3.06 -3.55 -2.17
C VAL A 36 1.69 -2.95 -2.49
N LYS A 37 0.99 -3.48 -3.49
CA LYS A 37 -0.40 -3.08 -3.80
C LYS A 37 -1.34 -3.33 -2.62
N LEU A 38 -1.18 -4.43 -1.88
CA LEU A 38 -2.03 -4.72 -0.73
C LEU A 38 -1.85 -3.70 0.40
N ILE A 39 -0.62 -3.24 0.65
CA ILE A 39 -0.34 -2.17 1.62
C ILE A 39 -0.90 -0.84 1.10
N LEU A 40 -0.63 -0.50 -0.16
CA LEU A 40 -1.11 0.74 -0.78
C LEU A 40 -2.64 0.82 -0.87
N ALA A 41 -3.33 -0.31 -0.97
CA ALA A 41 -4.80 -0.34 -0.94
C ALA A 41 -5.37 0.20 0.39
N ALA A 42 -4.61 0.11 1.48
CA ALA A 42 -4.99 0.63 2.80
C ALA A 42 -4.68 2.13 2.96
N VAL A 43 -3.90 2.72 2.05
CA VAL A 43 -3.60 4.16 2.03
C VAL A 43 -4.76 4.88 1.34
N ILE A 44 -5.50 5.67 2.12
CA ILE A 44 -6.73 6.33 1.70
C ILE A 44 -6.52 7.85 1.72
N ASP A 45 -6.89 8.50 0.63
CA ASP A 45 -6.96 9.95 0.55
C ASP A 45 -8.07 10.46 1.49
N PRO A 46 -7.77 11.26 2.52
CA PRO A 46 -8.79 11.76 3.45
C PRO A 46 -9.71 12.82 2.82
N LEU A 47 -9.31 13.43 1.70
CA LEU A 47 -10.10 14.44 0.99
C LEU A 47 -11.07 13.81 -0.01
N THR A 48 -10.62 12.79 -0.74
CA THR A 48 -11.43 12.12 -1.79
C THR A 48 -12.07 10.82 -1.31
N GLY A 49 -11.56 10.20 -0.24
CA GLY A 49 -11.99 8.89 0.25
C GLY A 49 -11.54 7.72 -0.65
N GLU A 50 -10.65 7.98 -1.61
CA GLU A 50 -10.19 6.99 -2.57
C GLU A 50 -8.80 6.45 -2.21
N SER A 51 -8.54 5.18 -2.56
CA SER A 51 -7.21 4.60 -2.39
C SER A 51 -6.22 5.23 -3.35
N VAL A 52 -4.95 5.33 -2.95
CA VAL A 52 -3.84 5.75 -3.84
C VAL A 52 -3.71 4.89 -5.10
N LEU A 53 -4.25 3.67 -5.08
CA LEU A 53 -4.29 2.76 -6.23
C LEU A 53 -5.41 3.07 -7.24
N LYS A 54 -6.37 3.92 -6.90
CA LYS A 54 -7.46 4.30 -7.80
C LYS A 54 -7.06 5.44 -8.72
N GLY A 55 -7.69 5.45 -9.90
CA GLY A 55 -7.44 6.46 -10.93
C GLY A 55 -6.08 6.30 -11.57
N ASP A 56 -5.47 7.43 -11.95
CA ASP A 56 -4.14 7.47 -12.59
C ASP A 56 -3.01 7.77 -11.58
N LYS A 57 -3.32 7.84 -10.28
CA LYS A 57 -2.37 8.26 -9.23
C LYS A 57 -1.22 7.28 -9.01
N TYR A 58 -1.45 5.98 -9.21
CA TYR A 58 -0.41 4.95 -9.09
C TYR A 58 0.18 4.61 -10.46
N ARG A 59 1.48 4.86 -10.63
CA ARG A 59 2.20 4.58 -11.89
C ARG A 59 2.81 3.17 -11.89
N GLY A 60 3.25 2.69 -10.74
CA GLY A 60 3.86 1.36 -10.61
C GLY A 60 4.73 1.25 -9.36
N CYS A 61 5.36 0.09 -9.17
CA CYS A 61 6.42 -0.08 -8.18
C CYS A 61 7.55 -0.96 -8.73
N LYS A 62 8.75 -0.75 -8.22
CA LYS A 62 9.92 -1.62 -8.44
C LYS A 62 10.37 -2.18 -7.11
N ILE A 63 10.74 -3.46 -7.11
CA ILE A 63 11.14 -4.17 -5.90
C ILE A 63 12.47 -4.84 -6.17
N GLU A 64 13.49 -4.46 -5.40
CA GLU A 64 14.84 -4.99 -5.49
C GLU A 64 15.29 -5.47 -4.10
N GLY A 65 14.96 -6.72 -3.79
CA GLY A 65 15.27 -7.32 -2.48
C GLY A 65 14.48 -6.65 -1.36
N LYS A 66 15.14 -5.79 -0.58
CA LYS A 66 14.53 -4.98 0.49
C LYS A 66 14.14 -3.57 0.04
N LYS A 67 14.60 -3.12 -1.13
CA LYS A 67 14.25 -1.82 -1.68
C LYS A 67 12.90 -1.87 -2.37
N VAL A 68 11.98 -1.00 -1.96
CA VAL A 68 10.66 -0.84 -2.56
C VAL A 68 10.54 0.58 -3.06
N LYS A 69 10.58 0.74 -4.39
CA LYS A 69 10.39 2.03 -5.05
C LYS A 69 8.96 2.13 -5.56
N ILE A 70 8.20 3.11 -5.07
CA ILE A 70 6.82 3.36 -5.45
C ILE A 70 6.79 4.61 -6.33
N MET A 71 6.20 4.49 -7.51
CA MET A 71 6.07 5.60 -8.45
C MET A 71 4.62 6.07 -8.47
N LEU A 72 4.40 7.34 -8.14
CA LEU A 72 3.08 7.98 -8.12
C LEU A 72 3.03 9.08 -9.17
N ASN A 73 1.91 9.15 -9.89
CA ASN A 73 1.61 10.23 -10.84
C ASN A 73 0.94 11.41 -10.11
N ILE A 74 1.53 11.82 -8.99
CA ILE A 74 1.06 12.93 -8.17
C ILE A 74 2.15 14.01 -8.20
N PRO A 75 1.82 15.27 -8.48
CA PRO A 75 2.80 16.35 -8.51
C PRO A 75 3.38 16.55 -7.11
N LYS A 76 4.71 16.53 -7.00
CA LYS A 76 5.44 16.62 -5.72
C LYS A 76 5.10 17.87 -4.89
N ASP A 77 4.76 18.98 -5.56
CA ASP A 77 4.40 20.26 -4.92
C ASP A 77 2.93 20.32 -4.43
N SER A 78 2.18 19.22 -4.50
CA SER A 78 0.79 19.18 -4.03
C SER A 78 0.69 18.76 -2.56
N LEU A 79 -0.32 19.29 -1.86
CA LEU A 79 -0.71 18.84 -0.52
C LEU A 79 -1.05 17.34 -0.48
N GLU A 80 -1.50 16.78 -1.61
CA GLU A 80 -1.72 15.34 -1.76
C GLU A 80 -0.42 14.56 -1.64
N ALA A 81 0.68 15.03 -2.25
CA ALA A 81 1.96 14.33 -2.21
C ALA A 81 2.49 14.19 -0.77
N GLU A 82 2.45 15.25 0.04
CA GLU A 82 2.85 15.20 1.45
C GLU A 82 1.97 14.22 2.25
N ALA A 83 0.65 14.30 2.10
CA ALA A 83 -0.29 13.43 2.81
C ALA A 83 -0.12 11.95 2.43
N PHE A 84 0.12 11.65 1.14
CA PHE A 84 0.39 10.28 0.70
C PHE A 84 1.77 9.81 1.14
N GLU A 85 2.80 10.67 1.13
CA GLU A 85 4.13 10.29 1.60
C GLU A 85 4.08 9.82 3.05
N GLU A 86 3.44 10.58 3.92
CA GLU A 86 3.29 10.26 5.34
C GLU A 86 2.53 8.95 5.54
N GLN A 87 1.33 8.82 4.94
CA GLN A 87 0.53 7.62 5.08
C GLN A 87 1.20 6.35 4.52
N ILE A 88 1.92 6.46 3.40
CA ILE A 88 2.66 5.32 2.84
C ILE A 88 3.79 4.96 3.80
N ARG A 89 4.56 5.92 4.32
CA ARG A 89 5.61 5.63 5.30
C ARG A 89 5.04 4.94 6.55
N GLU A 90 3.92 5.41 7.09
CA GLU A 90 3.23 4.77 8.21
C GLU A 90 2.76 3.34 7.87
N ALA A 91 2.19 3.14 6.68
CA ALA A 91 1.68 1.83 6.26
C ALA A 91 2.80 0.78 6.11
N PHE A 92 4.00 1.23 5.75
CA PHE A 92 5.20 0.40 5.66
C PHE A 92 6.03 0.37 6.95
N GLU A 93 5.63 1.09 8.00
CA GLU A 93 6.33 1.10 9.29
C GLU A 93 6.34 -0.30 9.92
N GLY A 94 7.49 -0.69 10.48
CA GLY A 94 7.71 -2.00 11.08
C GLY A 94 7.99 -3.13 10.07
N LEU A 95 8.04 -2.83 8.77
CA LEU A 95 8.60 -3.72 7.75
C LEU A 95 10.10 -3.42 7.58
N ASP A 96 10.92 -4.45 7.45
CA ASP A 96 12.36 -4.32 7.16
C ASP A 96 12.59 -4.02 5.67
N VAL A 97 12.17 -2.81 5.25
CA VAL A 97 12.18 -2.33 3.87
C VAL A 97 12.82 -0.97 3.74
N ASP A 98 13.48 -0.74 2.62
CA ASP A 98 14.06 0.54 2.22
C ASP A 98 13.09 1.17 1.20
N LEU A 99 12.23 2.05 1.70
CA LEU A 99 11.12 2.64 0.94
C LEU A 99 11.58 3.91 0.23
N GLU A 100 11.39 3.95 -1.09
CA GLU A 100 11.61 5.14 -1.92
C GLU A 100 10.31 5.53 -2.63
N ILE A 101 9.85 6.76 -2.46
CA ILE A 101 8.62 7.26 -3.10
C ILE A 101 9.04 8.30 -4.15
N GLU A 102 8.68 8.03 -5.41
CA GLU A 102 8.95 8.90 -6.55
C GLU A 102 7.63 9.52 -7.02
N PHE A 103 7.51 10.82 -6.82
CA PHE A 103 6.41 11.64 -7.32
C PHE A 103 6.71 12.13 -8.73
N ALA A 104 5.66 12.49 -9.48
CA ALA A 104 5.84 13.13 -10.78
C ALA A 104 6.43 14.53 -10.59
N GLU A 105 7.47 14.85 -11.35
CA GLU A 105 7.95 16.24 -11.49
C GLU A 105 6.89 17.02 -12.29
N SER A 106 6.44 18.15 -11.73
CA SER A 106 5.46 19.06 -12.35
C SER A 106 5.99 19.73 -13.62
#